data_AF-A0A940Q858-F1
#
_entry.id   AF-A0A940Q858-F1
#
_cell.length_a   1.000
_cell.length_b   1.000
_cell.length_c   1.000
_cell.angle_alpha   90.00
_cell.angle_beta   90.00
_cell.angle_gamma   90.00
#
_symmetry.space_group_name_H-M   'P 1'
#
loop_
_entity.id
_entity.type
_entity.pdbx_description
1 polymer ?
#
loop_
_entity_poly.entity_id
_entity_poly.type
_entity_poly.pdbx_seq_one_letter_code
_entity_poly.pdbx_strand_id
1 'polypeptide(L)'
;MRFVRIGAIALFLLSLVTYLISDYIYDKNHDLIPPVITCDEKTITLSSSATYEDYVRGLTASDNRDGDLTSQILISSKSHFLEDGSFKVKYVVFDSNNNSSSITRNVILSDYRSPEFKLSQPLCYSLGESARFINQIKADDCIDGDISGKIRIVYSNVSNYREGVYPVKLEVTNSLGDKQAVELSVCVFDSDSFSSVPLSFRNTSPTLTQVTASIRWSLLQTAKTRMAQILIIRRF
;
A
#
# COMPACT_ATOMS: atom_id res chain seq x y z
N MET A 1 -15.09 71.97 32.58
CA MET A 1 -14.45 70.63 32.71
C MET A 1 -15.38 69.52 33.23
N ARG A 2 -16.36 69.79 34.10
CA ARG A 2 -17.26 68.73 34.65
C ARG A 2 -18.13 68.05 33.57
N PHE A 3 -18.72 68.80 32.65
CA PHE A 3 -19.57 68.26 31.57
C PHE A 3 -18.80 67.36 30.58
N VAL A 4 -17.55 67.71 30.26
CA VAL A 4 -16.68 66.88 29.42
C VAL A 4 -16.37 65.53 30.09
N ARG A 5 -16.13 65.55 31.41
CA ARG A 5 -15.93 64.30 32.19
C ARG A 5 -17.21 63.45 32.24
N ILE A 6 -18.37 64.07 32.42
CA ILE A 6 -19.66 63.35 32.43
C ILE A 6 -19.95 62.74 31.06
N GLY A 7 -19.73 63.47 29.97
CA GLY A 7 -19.88 62.94 28.60
C GLY A 7 -18.92 61.79 28.28
N ALA A 8 -17.66 61.90 28.71
CA ALA A 8 -16.68 60.83 28.54
C ALA A 8 -17.04 59.56 29.35
N ILE A 9 -17.52 59.72 30.59
CA ILE A 9 -18.01 58.61 31.41
C ILE A 9 -19.24 57.97 30.76
N ALA A 10 -20.18 58.77 30.24
CA ALA A 10 -21.37 58.25 29.57
C ALA A 10 -21.02 57.45 28.30
N LEU A 11 -20.06 57.91 27.50
CA LEU A 11 -19.57 57.18 26.33
C LEU A 11 -18.85 55.88 26.71
N PHE A 12 -18.03 55.91 27.77
CA PHE A 12 -17.37 54.71 28.27
C PHE A 12 -18.37 53.67 28.78
N LEU A 13 -19.39 54.10 29.52
CA LEU A 13 -20.46 53.22 29.98
C LEU A 13 -21.28 52.67 28.82
N LEU A 14 -21.59 53.49 27.80
CA LEU A 14 -22.29 53.02 26.61
C LEU A 14 -21.47 51.98 25.85
N SER A 15 -20.16 52.21 25.64
CA SER A 15 -19.28 51.23 24.99
C SER A 15 -19.17 49.93 25.79
N LEU A 16 -19.10 50.03 27.13
CA LEU A 16 -19.07 48.88 28.02
C LEU A 16 -20.36 48.07 27.90
N VAL A 17 -21.52 48.74 27.92
CA VAL A 17 -22.82 48.08 27.74
C VAL A 17 -22.90 47.39 26.38
N THR A 18 -22.50 48.05 25.28
CA THR A 18 -22.52 47.41 23.95
C THR A 18 -21.56 46.22 23.86
N TYR A 19 -20.40 46.30 24.51
CA TYR A 19 -19.45 45.19 24.58
C TYR A 19 -20.05 44.01 25.33
N LEU A 20 -20.63 44.23 26.51
CA LEU A 20 -21.26 43.18 27.31
C LEU A 20 -22.47 42.53 26.59
N ILE A 21 -23.26 43.31 25.85
CA ILE A 21 -24.35 42.78 25.02
C ILE A 21 -23.79 41.92 23.87
N SER A 22 -22.75 42.39 23.19
CA SER A 22 -22.10 41.63 22.12
C SER A 22 -21.49 40.33 22.63
N ASP A 23 -20.80 40.37 23.77
CA ASP A 23 -20.19 39.23 24.45
C ASP A 23 -21.25 38.19 24.84
N TYR A 24 -22.37 38.64 25.43
CA TYR A 24 -23.50 37.77 25.75
C TYR A 24 -24.14 37.11 24.52
N ILE A 25 -24.32 37.86 23.42
CA ILE A 25 -24.87 37.32 22.16
C ILE A 25 -23.89 36.32 21.54
N TYR A 26 -22.58 36.61 21.61
CA TYR A 26 -21.52 35.73 21.13
C TYR A 26 -21.56 34.38 21.86
N ASP A 27 -21.50 34.37 23.19
CA ASP A 27 -21.50 33.13 23.98
C ASP A 27 -22.79 32.31 23.79
N LYS A 28 -23.93 32.98 23.62
CA LYS A 28 -25.21 32.31 23.35
C LYS A 28 -25.25 31.63 21.98
N ASN A 29 -24.62 32.24 20.97
CA ASN A 29 -24.67 31.76 19.60
C ASN A 29 -23.54 30.80 19.24
N HIS A 30 -22.47 30.75 20.04
CA HIS A 30 -21.35 29.85 19.83
C HIS A 30 -21.45 28.64 20.75
N ASP A 31 -21.50 27.43 20.18
CA ASP A 31 -21.26 26.23 20.96
C ASP A 31 -19.76 26.01 21.13
N LEU A 32 -19.36 25.62 22.33
CA LEU A 32 -17.99 25.25 22.69
C LEU A 32 -17.91 23.82 23.22
N ILE A 33 -19.05 23.14 23.38
CA ILE A 33 -19.11 21.77 23.84
C ILE A 33 -18.93 20.88 22.61
N PRO A 34 -17.93 20.00 22.59
CA PRO A 34 -17.73 19.11 21.46
C PRO A 34 -18.76 17.96 21.47
N PRO A 35 -19.07 17.42 20.27
CA PRO A 35 -19.98 16.29 20.15
C PRO A 35 -19.41 15.04 20.83
N VAL A 36 -20.30 14.13 21.24
CA VAL A 36 -19.91 12.87 21.88
C VAL A 36 -20.13 11.72 20.91
N ILE A 37 -19.07 10.98 20.60
CA ILE A 37 -19.15 9.73 19.82
C ILE A 37 -19.26 8.55 20.79
N THR A 38 -20.30 7.75 20.64
CA THR A 38 -20.47 6.46 21.33
C THR A 38 -20.14 5.32 20.38
N CYS A 39 -19.51 4.28 20.92
CA CYS A 39 -19.06 3.12 20.16
C CYS A 39 -19.41 1.85 20.94
N ASP A 40 -20.23 0.99 20.33
CA ASP A 40 -20.70 -0.24 20.95
C ASP A 40 -19.57 -1.27 21.11
N GLU A 41 -18.69 -1.37 20.11
CA GLU A 41 -17.61 -2.36 20.06
C GLU A 41 -16.26 -1.72 19.76
N LYS A 42 -15.30 -1.85 20.67
CA LYS A 42 -13.94 -1.32 20.49
C LYS A 42 -13.15 -2.03 19.39
N THR A 43 -13.45 -3.30 19.13
CA THR A 43 -12.80 -4.12 18.11
C THR A 43 -13.87 -4.72 17.20
N ILE A 44 -13.68 -4.60 15.88
CA ILE A 44 -14.57 -5.20 14.88
C ILE A 44 -13.80 -6.11 13.93
N THR A 45 -14.48 -7.14 13.44
CA THR A 45 -13.97 -8.02 12.40
C THR A 45 -14.69 -7.74 11.10
N LEU A 46 -13.93 -7.46 10.04
CA LEU A 46 -14.43 -7.09 8.72
C LEU A 46 -13.80 -7.98 7.63
N SER A 47 -14.43 -8.03 6.46
CA SER A 47 -13.76 -8.57 5.26
C SER A 47 -12.83 -7.50 4.67
N SER A 48 -11.79 -7.93 3.95
CA SER A 48 -10.92 -7.10 3.11
C SER A 48 -11.70 -6.24 2.11
N SER A 49 -12.88 -6.70 1.68
CA SER A 49 -13.79 -5.99 0.77
C SER A 49 -14.84 -5.10 1.47
N ALA A 50 -14.69 -4.86 2.79
CA ALA A 50 -15.65 -4.11 3.58
C ALA A 50 -15.89 -2.67 3.07
N THR A 51 -17.16 -2.27 3.10
CA THR A 51 -17.65 -0.97 2.65
C THR A 51 -17.58 0.10 3.75
N TYR A 52 -17.84 1.36 3.42
CA TYR A 52 -17.82 2.46 4.39
C TYR A 52 -18.80 2.21 5.55
N GLU A 53 -19.98 1.71 5.22
CA GLU A 53 -21.07 1.37 6.13
C GLU A 53 -20.64 0.34 7.17
N ASP A 54 -19.77 -0.60 6.76
CA ASP A 54 -19.24 -1.63 7.65
C ASP A 54 -18.31 -1.08 8.73
N TYR A 55 -17.54 -0.03 8.41
CA TYR A 55 -16.63 0.63 9.35
C TYR A 55 -17.37 1.48 10.38
N VAL A 56 -18.45 2.15 9.96
CA VAL A 56 -19.23 3.04 10.84
C VAL A 56 -20.32 2.32 11.64
N ARG A 57 -20.53 1.03 11.42
CA ARG A 57 -21.55 0.22 12.12
C ARG A 57 -21.34 0.26 13.64
N GLY A 58 -22.41 0.54 14.40
CA GLY A 58 -22.37 0.62 15.86
C GLY A 58 -21.63 1.85 16.40
N LEU A 59 -21.43 2.87 15.56
CA LEU A 59 -21.07 4.21 15.99
C LEU A 59 -22.31 5.10 15.99
N THR A 60 -22.45 5.90 17.04
CA THR A 60 -23.44 6.98 17.12
C THR A 60 -22.75 8.24 17.59
N ALA A 61 -23.27 9.40 17.19
CA ALA A 61 -22.75 10.68 17.63
C ALA A 61 -23.89 11.63 17.97
N SER A 62 -23.77 12.32 19.10
CA SER A 62 -24.76 13.31 19.51
C SER A 62 -24.11 14.53 20.14
N ASP A 63 -24.72 15.68 19.92
CA ASP A 63 -24.32 16.96 20.47
C ASP A 63 -25.49 17.61 21.25
N ASN A 64 -25.17 18.47 22.22
CA ASN A 64 -26.17 19.14 23.05
C ASN A 64 -27.01 20.20 22.30
N ARG A 65 -26.49 20.84 21.24
CA ARG A 65 -27.21 21.81 20.43
C ARG A 65 -27.61 21.28 19.06
N ASP A 66 -26.75 20.48 18.42
CA ASP A 66 -27.04 19.96 17.07
C ASP A 66 -27.85 18.66 17.06
N GLY A 67 -27.95 17.96 18.20
CA GLY A 67 -28.69 16.70 18.29
C GLY A 67 -27.93 15.52 17.69
N ASP A 68 -28.59 14.69 16.87
CA ASP A 68 -27.97 13.48 16.30
C ASP A 68 -27.07 13.82 15.10
N LEU A 69 -25.78 13.50 15.23
CA LEU A 69 -24.73 13.71 14.25
C LEU A 69 -24.20 12.38 13.67
N THR A 70 -24.90 11.26 13.90
CA THR A 70 -24.42 9.92 13.52
C THR A 70 -24.07 9.80 12.04
N SER A 71 -24.85 10.41 11.14
CA SER A 71 -24.58 10.41 9.70
C SER A 71 -23.38 11.27 9.28
N GLN A 72 -22.86 12.11 10.18
CA GLN A 72 -21.74 13.02 9.94
C GLN A 72 -20.40 12.46 10.45
N ILE A 73 -20.40 11.24 11.00
CA ILE A 73 -19.17 10.56 11.38
C ILE A 73 -18.36 10.25 10.12
N LEU A 74 -17.09 10.64 10.13
CA LEU A 74 -16.13 10.46 9.05
C LEU A 74 -14.95 9.61 9.50
N ILE A 75 -14.40 8.81 8.59
CA ILE A 75 -13.12 8.12 8.81
C ILE A 75 -11.99 9.11 8.54
N SER A 76 -11.25 9.47 9.59
CA SER A 76 -10.12 10.40 9.51
C SER A 76 -8.87 9.71 8.97
N SER A 77 -8.55 8.52 9.49
CA SER A 77 -7.35 7.78 9.06
C SER A 77 -7.41 6.31 9.43
N LYS A 78 -6.59 5.51 8.72
CA LYS A 78 -6.29 4.11 9.03
C LYS A 78 -4.80 4.02 9.37
N SER A 79 -4.44 3.33 10.44
CA SER A 79 -3.04 3.04 10.77
C SER A 79 -2.50 1.91 9.89
N HIS A 80 -1.18 1.70 9.93
CA HIS A 80 -0.60 0.46 9.44
C HIS A 80 -1.04 -0.73 10.30
N PHE A 81 -0.84 -1.93 9.77
CA PHE A 81 -0.97 -3.17 10.54
C PHE A 81 -0.06 -3.15 11.77
N LEU A 82 -0.61 -3.64 12.86
CA LEU A 82 0.06 -3.92 14.11
C LEU A 82 0.61 -5.35 14.08
N GLU A 83 1.42 -5.70 15.08
CA GLU A 83 2.05 -7.03 15.17
C GLU A 83 1.04 -8.18 15.28
N ASP A 84 -0.16 -7.90 15.78
CA ASP A 84 -1.26 -8.88 15.90
C ASP A 84 -2.10 -9.02 14.63
N GLY A 85 -1.73 -8.33 13.53
CA GLY A 85 -2.47 -8.31 12.28
C GLY A 85 -3.72 -7.44 12.29
N SER A 86 -3.97 -6.70 13.37
CA SER A 86 -5.04 -5.69 13.43
C SER A 86 -4.54 -4.30 13.00
N PHE A 87 -5.45 -3.39 12.69
CA PHE A 87 -5.11 -1.98 12.44
C PHE A 87 -6.14 -1.05 13.07
N LYS A 88 -5.72 0.17 13.36
CA LYS A 88 -6.56 1.17 14.02
C LYS A 88 -7.23 2.07 12.99
N VAL A 89 -8.52 2.34 13.18
CA VAL A 89 -9.28 3.31 12.39
C VAL A 89 -9.73 4.44 13.29
N LYS A 90 -9.36 5.68 12.92
CA LYS A 90 -9.75 6.89 13.63
C LYS A 90 -10.97 7.49 12.97
N TYR A 91 -12.01 7.73 13.77
CA TYR A 91 -13.24 8.39 13.37
C TYR A 91 -13.28 9.79 13.96
N VAL A 92 -13.89 10.72 13.23
CA VAL A 92 -14.08 12.11 13.65
C VAL A 92 -15.50 12.54 13.32
N VAL A 93 -16.07 13.40 14.16
CA VAL A 93 -17.32 14.10 13.88
C VAL A 93 -17.13 15.57 14.23
N PHE A 94 -17.75 16.44 13.45
CA PHE A 94 -17.77 17.88 13.65
C PHE A 94 -19.20 18.33 13.90
N ASP A 95 -19.37 19.29 14.80
CA ASP A 95 -20.65 19.98 15.01
C ASP A 95 -20.76 21.19 14.06
N SER A 96 -21.88 21.91 14.11
CA SER A 96 -22.12 23.09 13.25
C SER A 96 -21.25 24.30 13.62
N ASN A 97 -20.70 24.32 14.84
CA ASN A 97 -19.80 25.34 15.36
C ASN A 97 -18.31 24.99 15.19
N ASN A 98 -17.97 23.91 14.50
CA ASN A 98 -16.63 23.35 14.27
C ASN A 98 -15.93 22.80 15.52
N ASN A 99 -16.64 22.48 16.61
CA ASN A 99 -16.10 21.61 17.63
C ASN A 99 -16.00 20.19 17.06
N SER A 100 -15.01 19.43 17.53
CA SER A 100 -14.74 18.10 16.99
C SER A 100 -14.46 17.10 18.08
N SER A 101 -14.82 15.86 17.81
CA SER A 101 -14.55 14.74 18.68
C SER A 101 -14.06 13.57 17.85
N SER A 102 -13.20 12.73 18.45
CA SER A 102 -12.61 11.61 17.73
C SER A 102 -12.49 10.38 18.60
N ILE A 103 -12.69 9.22 17.99
CA ILE A 103 -12.54 7.92 18.62
C ILE A 103 -11.73 7.00 17.72
N THR A 104 -11.05 6.01 18.30
CA THR A 104 -10.29 5.02 17.55
C THR A 104 -10.84 3.63 17.84
N ARG A 105 -11.08 2.84 16.78
CA ARG A 105 -11.45 1.42 16.89
C ARG A 105 -10.34 0.54 16.35
N ASN A 106 -10.26 -0.67 16.87
CA ASN A 106 -9.41 -1.71 16.30
C ASN A 106 -10.17 -2.53 15.26
N VAL A 107 -9.54 -2.84 14.14
CA VAL A 107 -10.15 -3.60 13.03
C VAL A 107 -9.28 -4.79 12.72
N ILE A 108 -9.91 -5.96 12.62
CA ILE A 108 -9.28 -7.22 12.21
C ILE A 108 -9.93 -7.63 10.89
N LEU A 109 -9.12 -7.99 9.90
CA LEU A 109 -9.62 -8.52 8.63
C LEU A 109 -9.68 -10.05 8.70
N SER A 110 -10.86 -10.64 8.46
CA SER A 110 -11.06 -12.09 8.59
C SER A 110 -10.45 -12.91 7.46
N ASP A 111 -10.26 -12.31 6.28
CA ASP A 111 -9.87 -12.96 5.03
C ASP A 111 -8.61 -12.34 4.41
N TYR A 112 -7.84 -11.58 5.21
CA TYR A 112 -6.66 -10.89 4.72
C TYR A 112 -5.59 -11.84 4.20
N ARG A 113 -4.99 -11.46 3.07
CA ARG A 113 -3.84 -12.12 2.46
C ARG A 113 -2.82 -11.05 2.06
N SER A 114 -1.55 -11.31 2.38
CA SER A 114 -0.44 -10.46 1.95
C SER A 114 -0.38 -10.32 0.42
N PRO A 115 0.20 -9.22 -0.09
CA PRO A 115 0.32 -8.99 -1.52
C PRO A 115 0.96 -10.14 -2.29
N GLU A 116 0.44 -10.45 -3.47
CA GLU A 116 0.92 -11.54 -4.31
C GLU A 116 1.53 -11.02 -5.61
N PHE A 117 2.72 -11.55 -5.96
CA PHE A 117 3.36 -11.27 -7.25
C PHE A 117 2.87 -12.24 -8.33
N LYS A 118 2.56 -11.71 -9.52
CA LYS A 118 2.16 -12.47 -10.71
C LYS A 118 3.09 -12.17 -11.88
N LEU A 119 3.48 -13.21 -12.61
CA LEU A 119 4.30 -13.09 -13.82
C LEU A 119 3.43 -13.32 -15.04
N SER A 120 3.50 -12.38 -16.01
CA SER A 120 2.76 -12.52 -17.28
C SER A 120 3.47 -13.47 -18.24
N GLN A 121 4.79 -13.59 -18.13
CA GLN A 121 5.62 -14.48 -18.94
C GLN A 121 6.91 -14.83 -18.17
N PRO A 122 7.65 -15.88 -18.61
CA PRO A 122 8.96 -16.18 -18.05
C PRO A 122 9.95 -15.01 -18.24
N LEU A 123 10.77 -14.74 -17.23
CA LEU A 123 11.78 -13.67 -17.25
C LEU A 123 13.05 -14.12 -17.99
N CYS A 124 12.92 -14.43 -19.28
CA CYS A 124 14.03 -14.85 -20.15
C CYS A 124 14.15 -13.92 -21.36
N TYR A 125 15.36 -13.40 -21.65
CA TYR A 125 15.62 -12.43 -22.72
C TYR A 125 16.85 -12.81 -23.56
N SER A 126 16.88 -12.37 -24.82
CA SER A 126 18.07 -12.49 -25.66
C SER A 126 19.09 -11.39 -25.38
N LEU A 127 20.37 -11.66 -25.61
CA LEU A 127 21.43 -10.64 -25.55
C LEU A 127 21.08 -9.41 -26.39
N GLY A 128 21.37 -8.22 -25.85
CA GLY A 128 21.08 -6.94 -26.50
C GLY A 128 19.61 -6.47 -26.42
N GLU A 129 18.68 -7.32 -25.96
CA GLU A 129 17.32 -6.87 -25.66
C GLU A 129 17.33 -5.98 -24.41
N SER A 130 16.62 -4.85 -24.45
CA SER A 130 16.42 -4.03 -23.26
C SER A 130 15.51 -4.78 -22.29
N ALA A 131 16.10 -5.46 -21.30
CA ALA A 131 15.39 -6.21 -20.27
C ALA A 131 14.51 -5.30 -19.39
N ARG A 132 13.36 -4.86 -19.90
CA ARG A 132 12.29 -4.22 -19.12
C ARG A 132 11.44 -5.28 -18.45
N PHE A 133 12.10 -6.17 -17.70
CA PHE A 133 11.44 -7.29 -17.02
C PHE A 133 10.38 -6.83 -16.04
N ILE A 134 10.51 -5.62 -15.51
CA ILE A 134 9.53 -5.01 -14.59
C ILE A 134 8.12 -4.94 -15.20
N ASN A 135 7.99 -4.77 -16.52
CA ASN A 135 6.68 -4.69 -17.18
C ASN A 135 5.92 -6.03 -17.20
N GLN A 136 6.60 -7.13 -16.88
CA GLN A 136 6.03 -8.48 -16.91
C GLN A 136 5.65 -8.96 -15.51
N ILE A 137 5.97 -8.16 -14.49
CA ILE A 137 5.74 -8.44 -13.09
C ILE A 137 4.58 -7.57 -12.65
N LYS A 138 3.54 -8.23 -12.17
CA LYS A 138 2.38 -7.61 -11.57
C LYS A 138 2.33 -7.94 -10.09
N ALA A 139 1.64 -7.11 -9.32
CA ALA A 139 1.36 -7.39 -7.92
C ALA A 139 -0.10 -7.03 -7.64
N ASP A 140 -0.83 -7.96 -7.03
CA ASP A 140 -2.22 -7.76 -6.61
C ASP A 140 -2.32 -7.93 -5.09
N ASP A 141 -3.22 -7.16 -4.48
CA ASP A 141 -3.52 -7.19 -3.04
C ASP A 141 -5.03 -7.20 -2.82
N CYS A 142 -5.47 -7.84 -1.74
CA CYS A 142 -6.90 -8.01 -1.44
C CYS A 142 -7.61 -6.72 -1.00
N ILE A 143 -6.86 -5.70 -0.57
CA ILE A 143 -7.37 -4.40 -0.10
C ILE A 143 -7.25 -3.34 -1.21
N ASP A 144 -6.09 -3.27 -1.85
CA ASP A 144 -5.76 -2.22 -2.83
C ASP A 144 -6.07 -2.62 -4.28
N GLY A 145 -6.26 -3.91 -4.57
CA GLY A 145 -6.31 -4.41 -5.94
C GLY A 145 -4.93 -4.41 -6.60
N ASP A 146 -4.82 -3.85 -7.80
CA ASP A 146 -3.56 -3.81 -8.55
C ASP A 146 -2.57 -2.81 -7.93
N ILE A 147 -1.50 -3.33 -7.35
CA ILE A 147 -0.40 -2.57 -6.77
C ILE A 147 0.90 -2.71 -7.58
N SER A 148 0.83 -3.13 -8.85
CA SER A 148 1.98 -3.29 -9.73
C SER A 148 2.84 -2.02 -9.84
N GLY A 149 2.20 -0.84 -9.79
CA GLY A 149 2.89 0.46 -9.79
C GLY A 149 3.69 0.76 -8.51
N LYS A 150 3.46 0.02 -7.42
CA LYS A 150 4.17 0.15 -6.13
C LYS A 150 5.36 -0.81 -6.00
N ILE A 151 5.62 -1.65 -7.01
CA ILE A 151 6.75 -2.60 -6.99
C ILE A 151 8.08 -1.83 -7.03
N ARG A 152 8.96 -2.14 -6.09
CA ARG A 152 10.31 -1.59 -5.98
C ARG A 152 11.36 -2.68 -6.17
N ILE A 153 12.37 -2.37 -6.99
CA ILE A 153 13.56 -3.22 -7.11
C ILE A 153 14.48 -2.94 -5.91
N VAL A 154 14.66 -3.92 -5.05
CA VAL A 154 15.59 -3.84 -3.90
C VAL A 154 17.01 -4.10 -4.36
N TYR A 155 17.19 -5.09 -5.21
CA TYR A 155 18.49 -5.47 -5.76
C TYR A 155 18.32 -6.05 -7.17
N SER A 156 19.21 -5.66 -8.07
CA SER A 156 19.33 -6.25 -9.41
C SER A 156 20.76 -6.12 -9.91
N ASN A 157 21.30 -7.20 -10.46
CA ASN A 157 22.60 -7.23 -11.13
C ASN A 157 22.50 -7.76 -12.57
N VAL A 158 21.30 -7.65 -13.18
CA VAL A 158 21.03 -8.15 -14.54
C VAL A 158 21.96 -7.46 -15.54
N SER A 159 22.66 -8.26 -16.35
CA SER A 159 23.52 -7.77 -17.42
C SER A 159 22.95 -8.15 -18.78
N ASN A 160 22.82 -7.17 -19.69
CA ASN A 160 22.35 -7.41 -21.06
C ASN A 160 23.50 -7.77 -22.02
N TYR A 161 24.74 -7.84 -21.51
CA TYR A 161 25.96 -8.10 -22.27
C TYR A 161 26.58 -9.46 -21.98
N ARG A 162 26.08 -10.17 -20.97
CA ARG A 162 26.59 -11.45 -20.53
C ARG A 162 25.41 -12.41 -20.39
N GLU A 163 25.54 -13.58 -21.00
CA GLU A 163 24.59 -14.66 -20.76
C GLU A 163 24.73 -15.16 -19.31
N GLY A 164 23.60 -15.55 -18.73
CA GLY A 164 23.57 -15.99 -17.34
C GLY A 164 22.19 -15.93 -16.72
N VAL A 165 22.12 -16.36 -15.46
CA VAL A 165 20.92 -16.24 -14.63
C VAL A 165 21.25 -15.25 -13.52
N TYR A 166 20.47 -14.16 -13.47
CA TYR A 166 20.69 -13.03 -12.60
C TYR A 166 19.58 -12.97 -11.52
N PRO A 167 19.93 -13.00 -10.23
CA PRO A 167 18.96 -12.83 -9.17
C PRO A 167 18.50 -11.37 -9.09
N VAL A 168 17.19 -11.19 -8.98
CA VAL A 168 16.53 -9.90 -8.78
C VAL A 168 15.65 -10.01 -7.54
N LYS A 169 15.80 -9.06 -6.62
CA LYS A 169 14.95 -8.95 -5.43
C LYS A 169 14.00 -7.78 -5.59
N LEU A 170 12.72 -8.07 -5.45
CA LEU A 170 11.63 -7.10 -5.53
C LEU A 170 10.93 -7.02 -4.18
N GLU A 171 10.37 -5.85 -3.89
CA GLU A 171 9.55 -5.59 -2.72
C GLU A 171 8.32 -4.81 -3.16
N VAL A 172 7.16 -5.12 -2.59
CA VAL A 172 5.94 -4.36 -2.75
C VAL A 172 5.34 -4.10 -1.37
N THR A 173 4.73 -2.93 -1.17
CA THR A 173 4.08 -2.52 0.08
C THR A 173 2.65 -2.07 -0.20
N ASN A 174 1.67 -2.60 0.54
CA ASN A 174 0.27 -2.18 0.41
C ASN A 174 -0.05 -0.93 1.25
N SER A 175 -1.27 -0.43 1.17
CA SER A 175 -1.73 0.78 1.88
C SER A 175 -1.72 0.67 3.41
N LEU A 176 -1.83 -0.55 3.95
CA LEU A 176 -1.75 -0.82 5.39
C LEU A 176 -0.32 -1.16 5.85
N GLY A 177 0.68 -1.02 4.97
CA GLY A 177 2.09 -1.15 5.32
C GLY A 177 2.61 -2.59 5.38
N ASP A 178 1.83 -3.59 4.94
CA ASP A 178 2.33 -4.95 4.78
C ASP A 178 3.29 -5.02 3.58
N LYS A 179 4.41 -5.70 3.78
CA LYS A 179 5.52 -5.77 2.82
C LYS A 179 5.75 -7.21 2.39
N GLN A 180 5.68 -7.43 1.09
CA GLN A 180 6.08 -8.70 0.50
C GLN A 180 7.34 -8.51 -0.35
N ALA A 181 8.35 -9.33 -0.07
CA ALA A 181 9.55 -9.43 -0.91
C ALA A 181 9.56 -10.76 -1.67
N VAL A 182 10.06 -10.73 -2.90
CA VAL A 182 10.25 -11.92 -3.74
C VAL A 182 11.60 -11.88 -4.42
N GLU A 183 12.27 -13.02 -4.50
CA GLU A 183 13.50 -13.20 -5.26
C GLU A 183 13.20 -13.99 -6.53
N LEU A 184 13.48 -13.37 -7.68
CA LEU A 184 13.23 -13.90 -9.01
C LEU A 184 14.54 -14.07 -9.76
N SER A 185 14.58 -15.02 -10.69
CA SER A 185 15.74 -15.25 -11.54
C SER A 185 15.45 -14.80 -12.96
N VAL A 186 16.24 -13.85 -13.47
CA VAL A 186 16.17 -13.37 -14.85
C VAL A 186 17.23 -14.10 -15.67
N CYS A 187 16.82 -14.82 -16.71
CA CYS A 187 17.74 -15.50 -17.62
C CYS A 187 18.03 -14.63 -18.84
N VAL A 188 19.32 -14.47 -19.17
CA VAL A 188 19.78 -13.84 -20.41
C VAL A 188 20.52 -14.89 -21.20
N PHE A 189 20.13 -15.12 -22.46
CA PHE A 189 20.72 -16.12 -23.34
C PHE A 189 21.13 -15.50 -24.68
N ASP A 190 22.13 -16.09 -25.33
CA ASP A 190 22.53 -15.69 -26.67
C ASP A 190 21.65 -16.38 -27.72
N SER A 191 20.90 -15.60 -28.51
CA SER A 191 20.12 -16.13 -29.63
C SER A 191 20.99 -16.65 -30.78
N ASP A 192 22.20 -16.11 -30.94
CA ASP A 192 23.10 -16.47 -32.04
C ASP A 192 23.81 -17.80 -31.77
N SER A 193 23.93 -18.20 -30.50
CA SER A 193 24.39 -19.53 -30.08
C SER A 193 23.48 -20.67 -30.57
N PHE A 194 22.22 -20.38 -30.90
CA PHE A 194 21.30 -21.33 -31.55
C PHE A 194 21.38 -21.30 -33.09
N SER A 195 21.94 -20.25 -33.69
CA SER A 195 22.08 -20.13 -35.15
C SER A 195 23.29 -20.89 -35.71
N SER A 196 24.27 -21.19 -34.85
CA SER A 196 25.52 -21.88 -35.21
C SER A 196 25.39 -23.41 -35.21
N VAL A 197 24.20 -23.96 -34.94
CA VAL A 197 23.93 -25.38 -35.19
C VAL A 197 23.99 -25.61 -36.71
N PRO A 198 24.87 -26.50 -37.21
CA PRO A 198 24.98 -26.74 -38.64
C PRO A 198 23.61 -27.13 -39.23
N LEU A 199 23.36 -26.64 -40.44
CA LEU A 199 22.12 -26.75 -41.22
C LEU A 199 21.57 -28.18 -41.45
N SER A 200 22.25 -29.22 -40.97
CA SER A 200 21.87 -30.63 -41.19
C SER A 200 20.59 -31.07 -40.47
N PHE A 201 20.01 -30.24 -39.59
CA PHE A 201 18.75 -30.56 -38.89
C PHE A 201 17.52 -29.75 -39.36
N ARG A 202 17.61 -28.94 -40.42
CA ARG A 202 16.47 -28.11 -40.89
C ARG A 202 15.31 -28.90 -41.52
N ASN A 203 15.48 -30.17 -41.86
CA ASN A 203 14.52 -30.91 -42.68
C ASN A 203 13.70 -32.01 -41.98
N THR A 204 13.65 -32.01 -40.65
CA THR A 204 12.64 -32.80 -39.95
C THR A 204 11.97 -31.93 -38.90
N SER A 205 10.68 -31.64 -39.09
CA SER A 205 9.83 -31.03 -38.06
C SER A 205 10.02 -31.79 -36.75
N PRO A 206 10.64 -31.19 -35.72
CA PRO A 206 10.80 -31.87 -34.46
C PRO A 206 9.49 -31.74 -33.70
N THR A 207 8.82 -32.85 -33.44
CA THR A 207 7.80 -32.92 -32.39
C THR A 207 8.40 -32.50 -31.04
N LEU A 208 7.60 -31.84 -30.19
CA LEU A 208 7.96 -31.25 -28.88
C LEU A 208 8.84 -32.13 -27.96
N THR A 209 8.82 -33.45 -28.16
CA THR A 209 9.61 -34.46 -27.48
C THR A 209 11.11 -34.48 -27.84
N GLN A 210 11.52 -34.02 -29.03
CA GLN A 210 12.94 -34.03 -29.43
C GLN A 210 13.71 -32.79 -28.99
N VAL A 211 13.03 -31.64 -28.90
CA VAL A 211 13.60 -30.38 -28.40
C VAL A 211 14.00 -30.51 -26.92
N THR A 212 13.17 -31.20 -26.12
CA THR A 212 13.45 -31.44 -24.70
C THR A 212 14.62 -32.40 -24.45
N ALA A 213 14.87 -33.37 -25.34
CA ALA A 213 16.01 -34.28 -25.22
C ALA A 213 17.35 -33.57 -25.54
N SER A 214 17.40 -32.74 -26.58
CA SER A 214 18.61 -32.02 -26.98
C SER A 214 19.04 -30.97 -25.93
N ILE A 215 18.06 -30.24 -25.37
CA ILE A 215 18.31 -29.27 -24.29
C ILE A 215 18.81 -29.98 -23.03
N ARG A 216 18.23 -31.14 -22.69
CA ARG A 216 18.65 -31.92 -21.51
C ARG A 216 20.07 -32.49 -21.66
N TRP A 217 20.47 -32.90 -22.86
CA TRP A 217 21.83 -33.38 -23.15
C TRP A 217 22.88 -32.26 -23.11
N SER A 218 22.59 -31.09 -23.69
CA SER A 218 23.48 -29.93 -23.65
C SER A 218 23.68 -29.41 -22.22
N LEU A 219 22.60 -29.26 -21.45
CA LEU A 219 22.69 -28.82 -20.05
C LEU A 219 23.38 -29.86 -19.15
N LEU A 220 23.19 -31.16 -19.40
CA LEU A 220 23.89 -32.23 -18.66
C LEU A 220 25.40 -32.27 -18.96
N GLN A 221 25.83 -31.93 -20.18
CA GLN A 221 27.26 -31.82 -20.51
C GLN A 221 27.89 -30.59 -19.86
N THR A 222 27.21 -29.43 -19.88
CA THR A 222 27.70 -28.22 -19.22
C THR A 222 27.73 -28.35 -17.68
N ALA A 223 26.78 -29.09 -17.10
CA ALA A 223 26.76 -29.39 -15.66
C ALA A 223 27.81 -30.42 -15.24
N LYS A 224 28.06 -31.49 -16.02
CA LYS A 224 29.11 -32.48 -15.73
C LYS A 224 30.51 -31.88 -15.84
N THR A 225 30.76 -31.00 -16.81
CA THR A 225 32.08 -30.37 -16.98
C THR A 225 32.37 -29.34 -15.88
N ARG A 226 31.34 -28.63 -15.37
CA ARG A 226 31.51 -27.69 -14.24
C ARG A 226 31.58 -28.38 -12.87
N MET A 227 30.91 -29.51 -12.67
CA MET A 227 31.09 -30.34 -11.45
C MET A 227 32.48 -30.99 -11.39
N ALA A 228 33.08 -31.35 -12.54
CA ALA A 228 34.45 -31.84 -12.60
C ALA A 228 35.50 -30.76 -12.30
N GLN A 229 35.22 -29.48 -12.60
CA GLN A 229 36.11 -28.36 -12.23
C GLN A 229 35.96 -27.92 -10.77
N ILE A 230 34.81 -28.14 -10.13
CA ILE A 230 34.60 -27.83 -8.71
C ILE A 230 35.23 -28.88 -7.79
N LEU A 231 35.43 -30.12 -8.25
CA LEU A 231 36.06 -31.17 -7.44
C LEU A 231 37.61 -31.11 -7.39
N ILE A 232 38.26 -30.26 -8.19
CA ILE A 232 39.73 -30.10 -8.22
C ILE A 232 40.22 -28.98 -7.27
N ILE A 233 39.33 -28.14 -6.72
CA ILE A 233 39.70 -27.02 -5.83
C ILE A 233 39.54 -27.40 -4.32
N ARG A 234 39.41 -28.69 -3.97
CA ARG A 234 39.32 -29.16 -2.57
C ARG A 234 40.39 -30.18 -2.15
N ARG A 235 41.56 -30.13 -2.77
CA ARG A 235 42.79 -30.71 -2.21
C ARG A 235 43.98 -29.82 -2.55
N PHE A 236 44.18 -28.79 -1.75
CA PHE A 236 45.47 -28.35 -1.17
C PHE A 236 45.15 -27.40 -0.02
#